data_AF-A0A2H1KYR0-F1
#
_entry.id   AF-A0A2H1KYR0-F1
#
_cell.length_a   1.000
_cell.length_b   1.000
_cell.length_c   1.000
_cell.angle_alpha   90.00
_cell.angle_beta   90.00
_cell.angle_gamma   90.00
#
_symmetry.space_group_name_H-M   'P 1'
#
loop_
_entity.id
_entity.type
_entity.pdbx_description
1 polymer ?
#
loop_
_entity_poly.entity_id
_entity_poly.type
_entity_poly.pdbx_seq_one_letter_code
_entity_poly.pdbx_strand_id
1 'polypeptide(L)'
;MSTTLQDLVNRAVFYSTEMQTHFGALIADAEWEVDFTSDPHLTFTSAEGTVLRGRPHLLGSESNGQSTWLWGWENINEFPEPVVGLAHDVRKFGAAEDVTELITEELPLDEELSLRLTLAAKEVTGKWAHYPAAAGAGTTVWLLVDAPELTLPEPQVKTTVRALMQGLTQTTVTDHRGALEAYVAKRGIPTAELPEDGLRLLFADGSADLSFDEERRISNCEMGAPLEGEPAKQYAQATGSSTPAAETVDTPAAETSAQPATTTPRPVSERAATDTGAGASTSSEPTATPSPAEPTTETPRSTTPTPSPAEAGTGDERDSAPVRPTPETGSEQTPVSEPQPADSAADEAQDNDRQPEAPETKLEEPKKKKGLFSKLFGR
;
A
#
# COMPACT_ATOMS: atom_id res chain seq x y z
N MET A 1 15.91 1.59 -22.50
CA MET A 1 15.22 2.76 -21.91
C MET A 1 15.50 2.70 -20.42
N SER A 2 15.84 3.81 -19.76
CA SER A 2 15.85 3.83 -18.28
C SER A 2 14.39 3.81 -17.81
N THR A 3 14.13 3.12 -16.70
CA THR A 3 12.85 3.25 -16.00
C THR A 3 12.76 4.67 -15.41
N THR A 4 11.61 5.34 -15.55
CA THR A 4 11.32 6.59 -14.84
C THR A 4 10.34 6.36 -13.68
N LEU A 5 10.22 7.35 -12.77
CA LEU A 5 9.18 7.32 -11.74
C LEU A 5 7.77 7.18 -12.36
N GLN A 6 7.50 7.89 -13.46
CA GLN A 6 6.20 7.86 -14.12
C GLN A 6 5.90 6.50 -14.76
N ASP A 7 6.90 5.78 -15.26
CA ASP A 7 6.69 4.41 -15.77
C ASP A 7 6.26 3.46 -14.65
N LEU A 8 6.84 3.59 -13.45
CA LEU A 8 6.46 2.81 -12.28
C LEU A 8 5.02 3.15 -11.83
N VAL A 9 4.67 4.45 -11.81
CA VAL A 9 3.31 4.93 -11.52
C VAL A 9 2.30 4.36 -12.50
N ASN A 10 2.55 4.47 -13.81
CA ASN A 10 1.70 3.93 -14.87
C ASN A 10 1.50 2.40 -14.71
N ARG A 11 2.58 1.64 -14.44
CA ARG A 11 2.49 0.17 -14.26
C ARG A 11 1.73 -0.26 -13.00
N ALA A 12 1.63 0.61 -12.00
CA ALA A 12 1.04 0.32 -10.69
C ALA A 12 -0.41 0.79 -10.53
N VAL A 13 -0.80 1.90 -11.18
CA VAL A 13 -1.99 2.68 -10.85
C VAL A 13 -3.27 1.83 -10.73
N PHE A 14 -3.68 1.12 -11.78
CA PHE A 14 -4.95 0.39 -11.78
C PHE A 14 -4.99 -0.80 -10.80
N TYR A 15 -3.87 -1.52 -10.63
CA TYR A 15 -3.79 -2.63 -9.67
C TYR A 15 -3.85 -2.09 -8.24
N SER A 16 -3.13 -0.99 -8.00
CA SER A 16 -3.20 -0.25 -6.74
C SER A 16 -4.63 0.23 -6.45
N THR A 17 -5.33 0.81 -7.43
CA THR A 17 -6.71 1.26 -7.25
C THR A 17 -7.64 0.10 -6.87
N GLU A 18 -7.61 -1.02 -7.59
CA GLU A 18 -8.43 -2.20 -7.26
C GLU A 18 -8.10 -2.72 -5.85
N MET A 19 -6.81 -2.85 -5.52
CA MET A 19 -6.35 -3.30 -4.20
C MET A 19 -6.76 -2.33 -3.09
N GLN A 20 -6.69 -1.01 -3.29
CA GLN A 20 -7.15 -0.04 -2.30
C GLN A 20 -8.67 -0.05 -2.12
N THR A 21 -9.46 -0.25 -3.18
CA THR A 21 -10.91 -0.41 -3.08
C THR A 21 -11.26 -1.66 -2.26
N HIS A 22 -10.57 -2.78 -2.51
CA HIS A 22 -10.76 -4.01 -1.77
C HIS A 22 -10.32 -3.88 -0.30
N PHE A 23 -9.09 -3.40 -0.06
CA PHE A 23 -8.56 -3.19 1.29
C PHE A 23 -9.42 -2.20 2.10
N GLY A 24 -9.82 -1.08 1.50
CA GLY A 24 -10.69 -0.08 2.13
C GLY A 24 -12.06 -0.64 2.54
N ALA A 25 -12.59 -1.63 1.82
CA ALA A 25 -13.81 -2.33 2.22
C ALA A 25 -13.59 -3.30 3.39
N LEU A 26 -12.41 -3.90 3.54
CA LEU A 26 -12.05 -4.76 4.67
C LEU A 26 -11.82 -3.99 5.97
N ILE A 27 -11.34 -2.74 5.89
CA ILE A 27 -11.06 -1.87 7.04
C ILE A 27 -12.08 -0.75 7.24
N ALA A 28 -13.24 -0.84 6.58
CA ALA A 28 -14.29 0.17 6.66
C ALA A 28 -14.70 0.43 8.13
N ASP A 29 -14.69 1.70 8.53
CA ASP A 29 -15.00 2.19 9.87
C ASP A 29 -14.19 1.55 11.04
N ALA A 30 -13.08 0.89 10.74
CA ALA A 30 -12.23 0.25 11.74
C ALA A 30 -11.35 1.24 12.52
N GLU A 31 -11.26 1.08 13.85
CA GLU A 31 -10.17 1.68 14.63
C GLU A 31 -8.86 0.98 14.26
N TRP A 32 -7.75 1.73 14.23
CA TRP A 32 -6.45 1.18 13.85
C TRP A 32 -5.37 1.49 14.90
N GLU A 33 -4.44 0.55 15.08
CA GLU A 33 -3.28 0.65 15.94
C GLU A 33 -2.05 0.08 15.22
N VAL A 34 -0.89 0.73 15.36
CA VAL A 34 0.37 0.26 14.77
C VAL A 34 1.45 0.17 15.82
N ASP A 35 2.25 -0.89 15.73
CA ASP A 35 3.46 -1.12 16.52
C ASP A 35 4.65 -1.26 15.56
N PHE A 36 5.75 -0.55 15.85
CA PHE A 36 7.03 -0.60 15.12
C PHE A 36 8.19 -1.17 15.97
N THR A 37 7.88 -1.87 17.06
CA THR A 37 8.86 -2.64 17.83
C THR A 37 9.26 -3.92 17.09
N SER A 38 9.94 -4.85 17.76
CA SER A 38 10.54 -6.05 17.14
C SER A 38 9.55 -7.04 16.52
N ASP A 39 8.26 -7.00 16.86
CA ASP A 39 7.17 -7.67 16.12
C ASP A 39 6.22 -6.62 15.54
N PRO A 40 6.59 -5.96 14.42
CA PRO A 40 5.80 -4.85 13.91
C PRO A 40 4.49 -5.34 13.30
N HIS A 41 3.40 -4.69 13.69
CA HIS A 41 2.06 -5.07 13.28
C HIS A 41 1.14 -3.85 13.19
N LEU A 42 0.22 -3.89 12.22
CA LEU A 42 -0.84 -2.91 12.00
C LEU A 42 -2.16 -3.66 12.14
N THR A 43 -2.94 -3.29 13.14
CA THR A 43 -4.20 -3.92 13.48
C THR A 43 -5.35 -2.98 13.17
N PHE A 44 -6.34 -3.46 12.43
CA PHE A 44 -7.62 -2.81 12.21
C PHE A 44 -8.70 -3.60 12.95
N THR A 45 -9.53 -2.92 13.74
CA THR A 45 -10.62 -3.52 14.53
C THR A 45 -11.94 -2.85 14.19
N SER A 46 -12.87 -3.59 13.59
CA SER A 46 -14.22 -3.10 13.27
C SER A 46 -15.09 -2.94 14.54
N ALA A 47 -16.20 -2.20 14.44
CA ALA A 47 -17.14 -2.03 15.55
C ALA A 47 -17.76 -3.36 16.03
N GLU A 48 -17.85 -4.36 15.14
CA GLU A 48 -18.33 -5.73 15.41
C GLU A 48 -17.24 -6.62 16.03
N GLY A 49 -16.00 -6.11 16.16
CA GLY A 49 -14.85 -6.86 16.68
C GLY A 49 -14.15 -7.73 15.64
N THR A 50 -14.36 -7.51 14.34
CA THR A 50 -13.56 -8.15 13.29
C THR A 50 -12.17 -7.55 13.28
N VAL A 51 -11.13 -8.39 13.32
CA VAL A 51 -9.72 -7.95 13.38
C VAL A 51 -8.98 -8.36 12.12
N LEU A 52 -8.38 -7.39 11.43
CA LEU A 52 -7.39 -7.60 10.37
C LEU A 52 -6.02 -7.17 10.90
N ARG A 53 -5.03 -8.06 10.92
CA ARG A 53 -3.66 -7.77 11.39
C ARG A 53 -2.67 -8.01 10.25
N GLY A 54 -2.12 -6.92 9.73
CA GLY A 54 -1.04 -6.95 8.73
C GLY A 54 0.33 -6.62 9.33
N ARG A 55 1.38 -6.91 8.58
CA ARG A 55 2.72 -6.37 8.81
C ARG A 55 2.83 -5.00 8.12
N PRO A 56 3.15 -3.92 8.85
CA PRO A 56 3.42 -2.62 8.27
C PRO A 56 4.88 -2.54 7.84
N HIS A 57 5.10 -1.86 6.71
CA HIS A 57 6.41 -1.45 6.26
C HIS A 57 6.40 0.06 6.04
N LEU A 58 7.25 0.79 6.77
CA LEU A 58 7.38 2.24 6.69
C LEU A 58 8.00 2.61 5.35
N LEU A 59 7.25 3.28 4.49
CA LEU A 59 7.76 3.78 3.22
C LEU A 59 8.37 5.17 3.36
N GLY A 60 7.70 6.04 4.11
CA GLY A 60 8.11 7.43 4.35
C GLY A 60 7.04 8.21 5.08
N SER A 61 7.25 9.52 5.21
CA SER A 61 6.31 10.43 5.84
C SER A 61 6.22 11.76 5.09
N GLU A 62 5.00 12.24 4.88
CA GLU A 62 4.74 13.60 4.43
C GLU A 62 4.56 14.52 5.65
N SER A 63 5.08 15.75 5.58
CA SER A 63 4.88 16.78 6.59
C SER A 63 4.22 18.01 5.98
N ASN A 64 2.95 18.27 6.33
CA ASN A 64 2.22 19.46 5.89
C ASN A 64 2.79 20.76 6.46
N GLY A 65 3.57 20.69 7.55
CA GLY A 65 4.22 21.85 8.15
C GLY A 65 5.53 22.26 7.47
N GLN A 66 6.24 21.28 6.88
CA GLN A 66 7.51 21.50 6.17
C GLN A 66 7.33 21.48 4.64
N SER A 67 6.19 20.99 4.15
CA SER A 67 5.90 20.69 2.74
C SER A 67 6.93 19.73 2.12
N THR A 68 7.31 18.69 2.87
CA THR A 68 8.33 17.70 2.44
C THR A 68 7.86 16.26 2.63
N TRP A 69 8.31 15.38 1.74
CA TRP A 69 8.34 13.94 1.89
C TRP A 69 9.73 13.53 2.38
N LEU A 70 9.79 12.75 3.45
CA LEU A 70 11.01 12.10 3.93
C LEU A 70 10.88 10.59 3.78
N TRP A 71 11.88 9.94 3.19
CA TRP A 71 11.88 8.49 3.01
C TRP A 71 12.13 7.70 4.31
N GLY A 72 11.46 6.56 4.45
CA GLY A 72 11.59 5.67 5.61
C GLY A 72 12.98 5.03 5.74
N TRP A 73 13.74 4.94 4.64
CA TRP A 73 15.11 4.43 4.63
C TRP A 73 16.16 5.37 5.21
N GLU A 74 15.81 6.64 5.48
CA GLU A 74 16.65 7.53 6.31
C GLU A 74 16.55 7.19 7.80
N ASN A 75 15.46 6.53 8.19
CA ASN A 75 15.28 5.88 9.49
C ASN A 75 15.75 6.70 10.72
N ILE A 76 15.43 8.00 10.74
CA ILE A 76 15.82 8.96 11.82
C ILE A 76 15.43 8.46 13.23
N ASN A 77 14.41 7.60 13.31
CA ASN A 77 13.86 7.05 14.56
C ASN A 77 14.42 5.66 14.92
N GLU A 78 15.41 5.15 14.20
CA GLU A 78 16.08 3.87 14.44
C GLU A 78 15.11 2.67 14.51
N PHE A 79 14.07 2.66 13.66
CA PHE A 79 13.13 1.55 13.53
C PHE A 79 13.83 0.26 13.07
N PRO A 80 13.36 -0.92 13.51
CA PRO A 80 14.00 -2.19 13.19
C PRO A 80 13.80 -2.57 11.72
N GLU A 81 14.74 -3.33 11.17
CA GLU A 81 14.78 -3.77 9.76
C GLU A 81 13.43 -4.27 9.19
N PRO A 82 12.60 -5.07 9.91
CA PRO A 82 11.33 -5.54 9.35
C PRO A 82 10.31 -4.42 9.07
N VAL A 83 10.50 -3.21 9.62
CA VAL A 83 9.70 -2.01 9.36
C VAL A 83 10.24 -1.25 8.14
N VAL A 84 11.55 -1.05 8.01
CA VAL A 84 12.16 -0.15 7.00
C VAL A 84 12.78 -0.86 5.79
N GLY A 85 12.96 -2.18 5.81
CA GLY A 85 13.66 -2.93 4.78
C GLY A 85 13.11 -2.73 3.37
N LEU A 86 11.77 -2.63 3.21
CA LEU A 86 11.17 -2.35 1.89
C LEU A 86 11.50 -0.94 1.37
N ALA A 87 11.68 0.05 2.25
CA ALA A 87 12.16 1.37 1.82
C ALA A 87 13.64 1.28 1.37
N HIS A 88 14.47 0.48 2.03
CA HIS A 88 15.84 0.22 1.58
C HIS A 88 15.89 -0.51 0.22
N ASP A 89 14.99 -1.47 -0.03
CA ASP A 89 14.84 -2.12 -1.33
C ASP A 89 14.41 -1.13 -2.43
N VAL A 90 13.49 -0.19 -2.12
CA VAL A 90 13.10 0.90 -3.03
C VAL A 90 14.28 1.83 -3.35
N ARG A 91 15.08 2.22 -2.36
CA ARG A 91 16.31 3.01 -2.57
C ARG A 91 17.30 2.27 -3.46
N LYS A 92 17.50 0.97 -3.20
CA LYS A 92 18.42 0.12 -3.97
C LYS A 92 17.98 -0.06 -5.43
N PHE A 93 16.67 -0.22 -5.66
CA PHE A 93 16.11 -0.23 -7.01
C PHE A 93 16.31 1.12 -7.71
N GLY A 94 15.99 2.23 -7.04
CA GLY A 94 16.19 3.58 -7.56
C GLY A 94 17.64 3.86 -7.98
N ALA A 95 18.61 3.39 -7.19
CA ALA A 95 20.03 3.51 -7.50
C ALA A 95 20.51 2.58 -8.63
N ALA A 96 19.77 1.51 -8.95
CA ALA A 96 20.10 0.59 -10.04
C ALA A 96 19.50 1.02 -11.39
N GLU A 97 18.37 1.75 -11.35
CA GLU A 97 17.61 2.20 -12.53
C GLU A 97 17.76 3.72 -12.81
N ASP A 98 18.58 4.42 -12.01
CA ASP A 98 18.82 5.88 -12.01
C ASP A 98 17.55 6.74 -11.75
N VAL A 99 16.60 6.22 -10.95
CA VAL A 99 15.37 6.95 -10.56
C VAL A 99 15.66 7.85 -9.36
N THR A 100 15.93 9.13 -9.64
CA THR A 100 16.40 10.13 -8.68
C THR A 100 15.45 10.30 -7.47
N GLU A 101 14.15 10.24 -7.71
CA GLU A 101 13.12 10.47 -6.69
C GLU A 101 13.07 9.37 -5.62
N LEU A 102 13.56 8.16 -5.93
CA LEU A 102 13.62 7.03 -5.01
C LEU A 102 14.92 7.00 -4.17
N ILE A 103 15.92 7.81 -4.52
CA ILE A 103 17.24 7.88 -3.86
C ILE A 103 17.53 9.23 -3.20
N THR A 104 16.69 10.24 -3.43
CA THR A 104 16.76 11.55 -2.77
C THR A 104 16.11 11.45 -1.39
N GLU A 105 16.83 11.82 -0.34
CA GLU A 105 16.45 11.64 1.08
C GLU A 105 15.13 12.34 1.42
N GLU A 106 15.04 13.63 1.08
CA GLU A 106 13.90 14.50 1.31
C GLU A 106 13.52 15.20 -0.01
N LEU A 107 12.21 15.22 -0.32
CA LEU A 107 11.67 15.85 -1.53
C LEU A 107 10.63 16.91 -1.16
N PRO A 108 10.54 18.04 -1.89
CA PRO A 108 9.43 18.98 -1.73
C PRO A 108 8.12 18.33 -2.20
N LEU A 109 7.05 18.45 -1.41
CA LEU A 109 5.73 17.93 -1.77
C LEU A 109 5.09 18.76 -2.89
N ASP A 110 4.44 18.04 -3.79
CA ASP A 110 3.31 18.55 -4.58
C ASP A 110 2.05 17.75 -4.23
N GLU A 111 0.93 18.05 -4.90
CA GLU A 111 -0.40 17.48 -4.62
C GLU A 111 -0.46 15.94 -4.75
N GLU A 112 0.41 15.33 -5.58
CA GLU A 112 0.36 13.90 -5.90
C GLU A 112 1.60 13.11 -5.46
N LEU A 113 2.67 13.77 -4.96
CA LEU A 113 3.99 13.14 -4.77
C LEU A 113 3.92 11.91 -3.85
N SER A 114 3.31 12.02 -2.67
CA SER A 114 3.20 10.90 -1.72
C SER A 114 2.55 9.65 -2.35
N LEU A 115 1.52 9.85 -3.18
CA LEU A 115 0.87 8.77 -3.91
C LEU A 115 1.76 8.22 -5.03
N ARG A 116 2.42 9.07 -5.82
CA ARG A 116 3.31 8.62 -6.91
C ARG A 116 4.50 7.82 -6.39
N LEU A 117 5.16 8.26 -5.32
CA LEU A 117 6.23 7.51 -4.66
C LEU A 117 5.72 6.19 -4.08
N THR A 118 4.51 6.18 -3.51
CA THR A 118 3.88 4.95 -3.02
C THR A 118 3.55 3.98 -4.14
N LEU A 119 2.95 4.43 -5.25
CA LEU A 119 2.67 3.60 -6.42
C LEU A 119 3.94 2.97 -6.99
N ALA A 120 5.03 3.75 -7.10
CA ALA A 120 6.31 3.25 -7.54
C ALA A 120 6.88 2.19 -6.58
N ALA A 121 6.78 2.41 -5.27
CA ALA A 121 7.20 1.43 -4.28
C ALA A 121 6.38 0.13 -4.33
N LYS A 122 5.08 0.18 -4.64
CA LYS A 122 4.25 -1.03 -4.85
C LYS A 122 4.76 -1.87 -6.03
N GLU A 123 5.11 -1.22 -7.15
CA GLU A 123 5.67 -1.90 -8.33
C GLU A 123 7.03 -2.55 -8.02
N VAL A 124 7.89 -1.88 -7.26
CA VAL A 124 9.22 -2.38 -6.89
C VAL A 124 9.17 -3.53 -5.87
N THR A 125 8.30 -3.44 -4.87
CA THR A 125 8.27 -4.37 -3.72
C THR A 125 7.27 -5.52 -3.88
N GLY A 126 6.31 -5.38 -4.81
CA GLY A 126 5.18 -6.30 -4.94
C GLY A 126 4.18 -6.26 -3.78
N LYS A 127 4.28 -5.30 -2.84
CA LYS A 127 3.30 -5.11 -1.76
C LYS A 127 2.24 -4.11 -2.19
N TRP A 128 1.03 -4.62 -2.47
CA TRP A 128 0.03 -3.88 -3.23
C TRP A 128 -0.97 -3.07 -2.41
N ALA A 129 -1.02 -3.23 -1.09
CA ALA A 129 -1.85 -2.41 -0.20
C ALA A 129 -0.98 -1.33 0.48
N HIS A 130 -1.56 -0.15 0.69
CA HIS A 130 -0.95 0.91 1.51
C HIS A 130 -1.97 1.55 2.44
N TYR A 131 -1.48 2.14 3.54
CA TYR A 131 -2.27 2.87 4.51
C TYR A 131 -1.57 4.19 4.92
N PRO A 132 -2.16 5.36 4.64
CA PRO A 132 -1.69 6.64 5.15
C PRO A 132 -2.15 6.84 6.61
N ALA A 133 -1.24 6.60 7.55
CA ALA A 133 -1.46 6.69 8.99
C ALA A 133 -1.16 8.10 9.53
N ALA A 134 -2.17 8.80 10.06
CA ALA A 134 -1.97 10.13 10.65
C ALA A 134 -1.12 10.06 11.94
N ALA A 135 0.11 10.56 11.90
CA ALA A 135 1.04 10.58 13.04
C ALA A 135 0.79 11.77 14.00
N GLY A 136 0.02 12.76 13.56
CA GLY A 136 -0.22 14.00 14.30
C GLY A 136 0.74 15.12 13.89
N ALA A 137 0.56 16.32 14.46
CA ALA A 137 1.33 17.52 14.12
C ALA A 137 1.40 17.85 12.61
N GLY A 138 0.39 17.43 11.82
CA GLY A 138 0.38 17.60 10.36
C GLY A 138 1.30 16.63 9.60
N THR A 139 1.76 15.55 10.23
CA THR A 139 2.54 14.48 9.60
C THR A 139 1.66 13.27 9.30
N THR A 140 1.75 12.72 8.09
CA THR A 140 1.17 11.42 7.71
C THR A 140 2.29 10.45 7.39
N VAL A 141 2.25 9.28 8.00
CA VAL A 141 3.18 8.17 7.75
C VAL A 141 2.56 7.24 6.72
N TRP A 142 3.26 6.99 5.62
CA TRP A 142 2.80 6.12 4.55
C TRP A 142 3.37 4.71 4.74
N LEU A 143 2.48 3.73 4.90
CA LEU A 143 2.81 2.34 5.14
C LEU A 143 2.42 1.48 3.95
N LEU A 144 3.30 0.59 3.49
CA LEU A 144 2.88 -0.59 2.74
C LEU A 144 2.39 -1.65 3.75
N VAL A 145 1.33 -2.37 3.40
CA VAL A 145 0.68 -3.35 4.29
C VAL A 145 0.71 -4.73 3.66
N ASP A 146 1.21 -5.71 4.41
CA ASP A 146 1.30 -7.11 4.00
C ASP A 146 0.46 -7.99 4.94
N ALA A 147 -0.62 -8.59 4.42
CA ALA A 147 -1.48 -9.51 5.17
C ALA A 147 -2.10 -10.55 4.21
N PRO A 148 -2.28 -11.82 4.63
CA PRO A 148 -2.81 -12.87 3.76
C PRO A 148 -4.26 -12.60 3.30
N GLU A 149 -5.04 -11.85 4.08
CA GLU A 149 -6.40 -11.43 3.75
C GLU A 149 -6.45 -10.45 2.56
N LEU A 150 -5.33 -9.79 2.22
CA LEU A 150 -5.24 -8.80 1.13
C LEU A 150 -5.02 -9.47 -0.23
N THR A 151 -5.85 -10.48 -0.51
CA THR A 151 -5.87 -11.21 -1.78
C THR A 151 -7.09 -10.77 -2.59
N LEU A 152 -6.86 -10.15 -3.74
CA LEU A 152 -7.96 -9.75 -4.63
C LEU A 152 -8.79 -10.98 -5.08
N PRO A 153 -10.12 -10.88 -5.13
CA PRO A 153 -10.98 -11.94 -5.68
C PRO A 153 -10.76 -12.12 -7.19
N GLU A 154 -11.43 -13.09 -7.80
CA GLU A 154 -11.46 -13.25 -9.26
C GLU A 154 -11.90 -11.93 -9.94
N PRO A 155 -11.21 -11.48 -11.01
CA PRO A 155 -11.54 -10.22 -11.66
C PRO A 155 -12.95 -10.26 -12.28
N GLN A 156 -13.74 -9.25 -11.97
CA GLN A 156 -15.11 -9.07 -12.46
C GLN A 156 -15.21 -7.79 -13.29
N VAL A 157 -16.01 -7.80 -14.36
CA VAL A 157 -16.07 -6.72 -15.35
C VAL A 157 -16.35 -5.35 -14.68
N LYS A 158 -17.32 -5.28 -13.76
CA LYS A 158 -17.71 -4.03 -13.09
C LYS A 158 -16.66 -3.52 -12.10
N THR A 159 -15.94 -4.42 -11.43
CA THR A 159 -14.91 -4.06 -10.45
C THR A 159 -13.66 -3.56 -11.17
N THR A 160 -13.25 -4.28 -12.23
CA THR A 160 -12.14 -3.89 -13.10
C THR A 160 -12.38 -2.54 -13.75
N VAL A 161 -13.51 -2.34 -14.45
CA VAL A 161 -13.81 -1.07 -15.13
C VAL A 161 -13.88 0.09 -14.13
N ARG A 162 -14.42 -0.12 -12.92
CA ARG A 162 -14.35 0.90 -11.85
C ARG A 162 -12.92 1.24 -11.47
N ALA A 163 -12.06 0.24 -11.26
CA ALA A 163 -10.66 0.46 -10.90
C ALA A 163 -9.88 1.20 -12.00
N LEU A 164 -10.14 0.90 -13.28
CA LEU A 164 -9.57 1.64 -14.41
C LEU A 164 -9.99 3.12 -14.37
N MET A 165 -11.29 3.40 -14.33
CA MET A 165 -11.81 4.78 -14.37
C MET A 165 -11.42 5.59 -13.14
N GLN A 166 -11.41 4.97 -11.95
CA GLN A 166 -10.99 5.62 -10.71
C GLN A 166 -9.46 5.88 -10.70
N GLY A 167 -8.65 4.95 -11.22
CA GLY A 167 -7.19 5.12 -11.28
C GLY A 167 -6.77 6.33 -12.11
N LEU A 168 -7.46 6.57 -13.24
CA LEU A 168 -7.26 7.76 -14.08
C LEU A 168 -7.60 9.09 -13.38
N THR A 169 -8.33 9.06 -12.25
CA THR A 169 -8.65 10.26 -11.46
C THR A 169 -7.82 10.40 -10.19
N GLN A 170 -6.94 9.43 -9.88
CA GLN A 170 -6.15 9.42 -8.65
C GLN A 170 -4.78 10.08 -8.80
N THR A 171 -4.20 10.04 -9.99
CA THR A 171 -2.91 10.66 -10.32
C THR A 171 -2.77 10.78 -11.84
N THR A 172 -1.83 11.59 -12.31
CA THR A 172 -1.49 11.66 -13.73
C THR A 172 -1.00 10.31 -14.26
N VAL A 173 -1.66 9.78 -15.30
CA VAL A 173 -1.25 8.57 -16.04
C VAL A 173 -0.84 8.99 -17.46
N THR A 174 0.42 8.82 -17.84
CA THR A 174 0.93 9.32 -19.13
C THR A 174 0.86 8.31 -20.27
N ASP A 175 0.73 7.02 -19.96
CA ASP A 175 0.51 5.94 -20.94
C ASP A 175 -0.60 5.02 -20.42
N HIS A 176 -1.84 5.24 -20.89
CA HIS A 176 -2.99 4.46 -20.43
C HIS A 176 -2.95 3.02 -20.96
N ARG A 177 -2.43 2.78 -22.17
CA ARG A 177 -2.39 1.44 -22.78
C ARG A 177 -1.31 0.59 -22.13
N GLY A 178 -0.12 1.13 -21.88
CA GLY A 178 0.92 0.47 -21.07
C GLY A 178 0.50 0.23 -19.62
N ALA A 179 -0.21 1.17 -18.99
CA ALA A 179 -0.81 0.98 -17.66
C ALA A 179 -1.84 -0.16 -17.64
N LEU A 180 -2.69 -0.24 -18.67
CA LEU A 180 -3.71 -1.28 -18.80
C LEU A 180 -3.06 -2.66 -19.05
N GLU A 181 -2.10 -2.76 -19.96
CA GLU A 181 -1.34 -3.99 -20.22
C GLU A 181 -0.65 -4.51 -18.95
N ALA A 182 -0.01 -3.62 -18.19
CA ALA A 182 0.63 -3.98 -16.92
C ALA A 182 -0.38 -4.50 -15.88
N TYR A 183 -1.56 -3.89 -15.79
CA TYR A 183 -2.64 -4.32 -14.89
C TYR A 183 -3.25 -5.66 -15.30
N VAL A 184 -3.56 -5.82 -16.59
CA VAL A 184 -4.08 -7.05 -17.19
C VAL A 184 -3.13 -8.23 -16.94
N ALA A 185 -1.83 -8.03 -17.19
CA ALA A 185 -0.80 -9.03 -16.91
C ALA A 185 -0.73 -9.41 -15.42
N LYS A 186 -0.81 -8.42 -14.52
CA LYS A 186 -0.80 -8.65 -13.06
C LYS A 186 -2.06 -9.36 -12.54
N ARG A 187 -3.22 -9.16 -13.17
CA ARG A 187 -4.48 -9.82 -12.79
C ARG A 187 -4.73 -11.15 -13.52
N GLY A 188 -3.97 -11.44 -14.58
CA GLY A 188 -4.18 -12.62 -15.42
C GLY A 188 -5.47 -12.55 -16.25
N ILE A 189 -5.95 -11.33 -16.57
CA ILE A 189 -7.17 -11.12 -17.35
C ILE A 189 -6.89 -11.49 -18.82
N PRO A 190 -7.65 -12.41 -19.44
CA PRO A 190 -7.52 -12.66 -20.87
C PRO A 190 -7.97 -11.47 -21.72
N THR A 191 -7.30 -11.23 -22.83
CA THR A 191 -7.63 -10.13 -23.75
C THR A 191 -7.76 -10.60 -25.20
N ALA A 192 -8.46 -9.80 -26.00
CA ALA A 192 -8.55 -9.94 -27.45
C ALA A 192 -8.44 -8.57 -28.12
N GLU A 193 -7.71 -8.51 -29.23
CA GLU A 193 -7.62 -7.30 -30.06
C GLU A 193 -8.97 -7.01 -30.74
N LEU A 194 -9.35 -5.73 -30.79
CA LEU A 194 -10.52 -5.22 -31.51
C LEU A 194 -10.07 -4.44 -32.76
N PRO A 195 -11.01 -4.06 -33.66
CA PRO A 195 -10.74 -3.06 -34.68
C PRO A 195 -10.21 -1.75 -34.07
N GLU A 196 -9.53 -0.94 -34.88
CA GLU A 196 -9.09 0.43 -34.52
C GLU A 196 -8.13 0.50 -33.31
N ASP A 197 -7.29 -0.52 -33.09
CA ASP A 197 -6.37 -0.67 -31.92
C ASP A 197 -7.08 -0.70 -30.55
N GLY A 198 -8.38 -1.00 -30.54
CA GLY A 198 -9.14 -1.27 -29.33
C GLY A 198 -8.77 -2.59 -28.67
N LEU A 199 -9.04 -2.72 -27.37
CA LEU A 199 -8.73 -3.91 -26.58
C LEU A 199 -9.97 -4.40 -25.82
N ARG A 200 -10.32 -5.67 -26.01
CA ARG A 200 -11.34 -6.36 -25.21
C ARG A 200 -10.69 -7.06 -24.03
N LEU A 201 -11.19 -6.78 -22.83
CA LEU A 201 -10.95 -7.54 -21.61
C LEU A 201 -12.05 -8.59 -21.43
N LEU A 202 -11.69 -9.80 -21.02
CA LEU A 202 -12.60 -10.94 -20.90
C LEU A 202 -12.63 -11.44 -19.45
N PHE A 203 -13.83 -11.62 -18.90
CA PHE A 203 -14.07 -12.05 -17.52
C PHE A 203 -15.07 -13.20 -17.49
N ALA A 204 -15.16 -13.93 -16.37
CA ALA A 204 -16.18 -14.97 -16.19
C ALA A 204 -17.62 -14.41 -16.20
N ASP A 205 -17.80 -13.14 -15.80
CA ASP A 205 -19.11 -12.47 -15.67
C ASP A 205 -19.48 -11.53 -16.83
N GLY A 206 -18.55 -11.23 -17.75
CA GLY A 206 -18.77 -10.32 -18.88
C GLY A 206 -17.48 -9.98 -19.63
N SER A 207 -17.53 -8.91 -20.42
CA SER A 207 -16.39 -8.34 -21.13
C SER A 207 -16.42 -6.82 -21.10
N ALA A 208 -15.25 -6.18 -21.27
CA ALA A 208 -15.15 -4.74 -21.43
C ALA A 208 -14.36 -4.42 -22.70
N ASP A 209 -14.95 -3.63 -23.60
CA ASP A 209 -14.35 -3.19 -24.85
C ASP A 209 -13.83 -1.77 -24.68
N LEU A 210 -12.51 -1.58 -24.74
CA LEU A 210 -11.87 -0.27 -24.60
C LEU A 210 -11.40 0.23 -25.97
N SER A 211 -11.67 1.50 -26.26
CA SER A 211 -11.04 2.22 -27.36
C SER A 211 -10.01 3.21 -26.84
N PHE A 212 -9.06 3.59 -27.69
CA PHE A 212 -8.05 4.59 -27.39
C PHE A 212 -8.17 5.79 -28.35
N ASP A 213 -7.69 6.94 -27.93
CA ASP A 213 -7.51 8.11 -28.83
C ASP A 213 -6.15 8.06 -29.56
N GLU A 214 -5.87 9.07 -30.39
CA GLU A 214 -4.60 9.19 -31.13
C GLU A 214 -3.37 9.31 -30.21
N GLU A 215 -3.56 9.72 -28.96
CA GLU A 215 -2.54 9.80 -27.90
C GLU A 215 -2.43 8.49 -27.09
N ARG A 216 -3.15 7.43 -27.49
CA ARG A 216 -3.24 6.11 -26.81
C ARG A 216 -3.84 6.17 -25.40
N ARG A 217 -4.63 7.20 -25.10
CA ARG A 217 -5.43 7.31 -23.86
C ARG A 217 -6.75 6.59 -24.03
N ILE A 218 -7.26 5.97 -22.97
CA ILE A 218 -8.60 5.34 -22.96
C ILE A 218 -9.64 6.41 -23.27
N SER A 219 -10.38 6.23 -24.37
CA SER A 219 -11.39 7.18 -24.88
C SER A 219 -12.83 6.72 -24.66
N ASN A 220 -13.07 5.41 -24.64
CA ASN A 220 -14.35 4.79 -24.32
C ASN A 220 -14.12 3.44 -23.61
N CYS A 221 -15.11 2.96 -22.87
CA CYS A 221 -15.11 1.65 -22.23
C CYS A 221 -16.54 1.10 -22.16
N GLU A 222 -16.88 0.18 -23.05
CA GLU A 222 -18.22 -0.43 -23.15
C GLU A 222 -18.25 -1.78 -22.43
N MET A 223 -19.15 -1.94 -21.45
CA MET A 223 -19.33 -3.19 -20.71
C MET A 223 -20.41 -4.06 -21.34
N GLY A 224 -20.04 -5.28 -21.74
CA GLY A 224 -20.97 -6.36 -22.10
C GLY A 224 -21.14 -7.34 -20.95
N ALA A 225 -22.36 -7.45 -20.41
CA ALA A 225 -22.69 -8.46 -19.41
C ALA A 225 -24.15 -8.93 -19.60
N PRO A 226 -24.46 -10.24 -19.52
CA PRO A 226 -23.55 -11.36 -19.23
C PRO A 226 -22.56 -11.67 -20.36
N LEU A 227 -21.60 -12.56 -20.09
CA LEU A 227 -20.64 -13.05 -21.08
C LEU A 227 -21.33 -13.95 -22.12
N GLU A 228 -21.67 -13.39 -23.28
CA GLU A 228 -22.36 -14.08 -24.38
C GLU A 228 -21.67 -13.85 -25.74
N GLY A 229 -22.10 -14.58 -26.76
CA GLY A 229 -21.69 -14.34 -28.16
C GLY A 229 -20.20 -14.59 -28.43
N GLU A 230 -19.54 -13.62 -29.06
CA GLU A 230 -18.12 -13.71 -29.42
C GLU A 230 -17.17 -13.60 -28.22
N PRO A 231 -17.34 -12.65 -27.27
CA PRO A 231 -16.58 -12.64 -26.01
C PRO A 231 -16.57 -13.99 -25.28
N ALA A 232 -17.70 -14.70 -25.23
CA ALA A 232 -17.78 -15.99 -24.56
C ALA A 232 -16.87 -17.05 -25.22
N LYS A 233 -16.77 -17.07 -26.55
CA LYS A 233 -15.85 -17.96 -27.28
C LYS A 233 -14.40 -17.58 -27.05
N GLN A 234 -14.10 -16.28 -27.06
CA GLN A 234 -12.74 -15.77 -26.83
C GLN A 234 -12.25 -16.11 -25.41
N TYR A 235 -13.11 -15.94 -24.40
CA TYR A 235 -12.80 -16.33 -23.01
C TYR A 235 -12.60 -17.84 -22.87
N ALA A 236 -13.47 -18.66 -23.47
CA ALA A 236 -13.34 -20.12 -23.48
C ALA A 236 -12.02 -20.59 -24.12
N GLN A 237 -11.63 -19.99 -25.25
CA GLN A 237 -10.36 -20.28 -25.93
C GLN A 237 -9.15 -19.87 -25.07
N ALA A 238 -9.17 -18.66 -24.52
CA ALA A 238 -8.03 -18.12 -23.76
C ALA A 238 -7.83 -18.79 -22.39
N THR A 239 -8.90 -19.25 -21.75
CA THR A 239 -8.83 -20.00 -20.48
C THR A 239 -8.59 -21.51 -20.65
N GLY A 240 -8.57 -22.02 -21.89
CA GLY A 240 -8.51 -23.46 -22.16
C GLY A 240 -9.80 -24.22 -21.78
N SER A 241 -10.86 -23.50 -21.42
CA SER A 241 -12.17 -24.06 -21.10
C SER A 241 -12.87 -24.49 -22.39
N SER A 242 -12.70 -25.74 -22.80
CA SER A 242 -13.42 -26.30 -23.94
C SER A 242 -14.91 -26.47 -23.62
N THR A 243 -15.69 -25.40 -23.74
CA THR A 243 -17.16 -25.50 -23.77
C THR A 243 -17.53 -26.42 -24.95
N PRO A 244 -18.23 -27.54 -24.73
CA PRO A 244 -18.69 -28.36 -25.83
C PRO A 244 -19.63 -27.50 -26.67
N ALA A 245 -19.31 -27.34 -27.95
CA ALA A 245 -20.18 -26.64 -28.88
C ALA A 245 -21.55 -27.32 -28.83
N ALA A 246 -22.59 -26.56 -28.49
CA ALA A 246 -23.96 -26.99 -28.66
C ALA A 246 -24.25 -27.05 -30.16
N GLU A 247 -23.84 -28.14 -30.81
CA GLU A 247 -24.29 -28.46 -32.15
C GLU A 247 -25.81 -28.52 -32.12
N THR A 248 -26.43 -27.62 -32.87
CA THR A 248 -27.85 -27.67 -33.22
C THR A 248 -28.07 -28.88 -34.12
N VAL A 249 -28.14 -30.06 -33.52
CA VAL A 249 -28.56 -31.29 -34.20
C VAL A 249 -30.06 -31.17 -34.47
N ASP A 250 -30.35 -30.77 -35.69
CA ASP A 250 -31.71 -30.73 -36.23
C ASP A 250 -32.36 -32.11 -36.12
N THR A 251 -33.60 -32.13 -35.64
CA THR A 251 -34.32 -33.36 -35.31
C THR A 251 -35.33 -33.68 -36.42
N PRO A 252 -35.34 -34.93 -36.91
CA PRO A 252 -36.59 -35.56 -37.31
C PRO A 252 -36.91 -36.73 -36.36
N ALA A 253 -38.12 -36.68 -35.79
CA ALA A 253 -38.62 -37.74 -34.92
C ALA A 253 -38.97 -39.01 -35.71
N ALA A 254 -38.73 -40.16 -35.10
CA ALA A 254 -39.44 -41.40 -35.39
C ALA A 254 -39.62 -42.20 -34.09
N GLU A 255 -40.88 -42.43 -33.71
CA GLU A 255 -41.26 -43.18 -32.51
C GLU A 255 -41.03 -44.69 -32.69
N THR A 256 -40.72 -45.43 -31.61
CA THR A 256 -41.39 -46.70 -31.25
C THR A 256 -40.91 -47.23 -29.88
N SER A 257 -41.86 -47.73 -29.09
CA SER A 257 -41.73 -48.23 -27.72
C SER A 257 -40.85 -49.48 -27.52
N ALA A 258 -40.19 -49.60 -26.35
CA ALA A 258 -40.54 -50.59 -25.31
C ALA A 258 -39.57 -50.60 -24.10
N GLN A 259 -40.13 -50.66 -22.88
CA GLN A 259 -39.48 -51.08 -21.62
C GLN A 259 -39.77 -52.58 -21.35
N PRO A 260 -39.32 -53.19 -20.23
CA PRO A 260 -37.96 -53.29 -19.69
C PRO A 260 -37.59 -54.77 -19.38
N ALA A 261 -36.32 -55.06 -19.03
CA ALA A 261 -35.96 -56.35 -18.42
C ALA A 261 -34.88 -56.22 -17.34
N THR A 262 -35.27 -56.50 -16.10
CA THR A 262 -34.43 -56.60 -14.90
C THR A 262 -33.66 -57.92 -14.87
N THR A 263 -32.36 -57.94 -14.54
CA THR A 263 -31.76 -59.08 -13.80
C THR A 263 -30.41 -58.77 -13.13
N THR A 264 -30.33 -59.07 -11.83
CA THR A 264 -29.16 -59.30 -10.96
C THR A 264 -29.63 -60.35 -9.92
N PRO A 265 -28.81 -61.06 -9.11
CA PRO A 265 -27.34 -60.95 -8.93
C PRO A 265 -26.57 -62.29 -8.73
N ARG A 266 -25.33 -62.19 -8.20
CA ARG A 266 -24.56 -63.16 -7.36
C ARG A 266 -23.76 -64.31 -8.05
N PRO A 267 -22.76 -64.96 -7.37
CA PRO A 267 -21.88 -64.47 -6.27
C PRO A 267 -20.41 -65.04 -6.20
N VAL A 268 -19.64 -64.54 -5.21
CA VAL A 268 -18.40 -65.06 -4.52
C VAL A 268 -17.21 -65.65 -5.32
N SER A 269 -16.01 -65.16 -4.98
CA SER A 269 -14.98 -66.03 -4.38
C SER A 269 -14.04 -65.24 -3.47
N GLU A 270 -13.93 -65.71 -2.23
CA GLU A 270 -13.13 -65.16 -1.12
C GLU A 270 -12.14 -66.24 -0.67
N ARG A 271 -10.89 -65.85 -0.37
CA ARG A 271 -9.96 -66.44 0.61
C ARG A 271 -8.79 -65.44 0.73
N ALA A 272 -8.45 -64.86 1.88
CA ALA A 272 -8.11 -65.46 3.19
C ALA A 272 -6.77 -66.23 3.14
N ALA A 273 -5.82 -66.05 4.07
CA ALA A 273 -5.70 -65.09 5.18
C ALA A 273 -4.28 -65.19 5.81
N THR A 274 -3.95 -64.26 6.73
CA THR A 274 -2.99 -64.43 7.87
C THR A 274 -1.49 -64.68 7.51
N ASP A 275 -0.51 -64.38 8.37
CA ASP A 275 -0.57 -64.01 9.80
C ASP A 275 0.59 -63.08 10.28
N THR A 276 0.41 -62.55 11.49
CA THR A 276 1.38 -62.08 12.52
C THR A 276 2.87 -61.88 12.20
N GLY A 277 3.43 -60.79 12.77
CA GLY A 277 4.88 -60.60 12.90
C GLY A 277 5.30 -59.33 13.66
N ALA A 278 5.03 -59.26 14.96
CA ALA A 278 5.54 -58.16 15.80
C ALA A 278 7.05 -58.31 16.05
N GLY A 279 7.79 -57.20 16.07
CA GLY A 279 9.23 -57.21 16.37
C GLY A 279 9.83 -55.81 16.49
N ALA A 280 9.98 -55.31 17.73
CA ALA A 280 10.76 -54.11 18.03
C ALA A 280 12.18 -54.50 18.48
N SER A 281 13.21 -53.82 17.96
CA SER A 281 14.59 -53.69 18.49
C SER A 281 15.41 -52.83 17.51
N THR A 282 15.78 -51.59 17.82
CA THR A 282 16.90 -51.10 18.67
C THR A 282 18.29 -51.19 18.03
N SER A 283 18.98 -50.03 18.01
CA SER A 283 20.42 -49.82 17.78
C SER A 283 20.91 -50.01 16.33
N SER A 284 21.92 -49.28 15.84
CA SER A 284 23.02 -48.66 16.60
C SER A 284 23.46 -47.27 16.12
N GLU A 285 23.89 -46.46 17.09
CA GLU A 285 24.86 -45.37 16.93
C GLU A 285 26.23 -45.93 16.51
N PRO A 286 27.18 -45.09 16.06
CA PRO A 286 28.41 -45.04 16.87
C PRO A 286 28.86 -43.62 17.23
N THR A 287 29.16 -43.46 18.51
CA THR A 287 29.74 -42.27 19.15
C THR A 287 31.15 -41.97 18.64
N ALA A 288 31.47 -40.69 18.37
CA ALA A 288 32.86 -40.19 18.38
C ALA A 288 32.95 -38.65 18.55
N THR A 289 33.01 -38.21 19.81
CA THR A 289 33.34 -36.83 20.26
C THR A 289 34.18 -37.04 21.53
N PRO A 290 35.37 -36.43 21.72
CA PRO A 290 35.43 -35.00 22.10
C PRO A 290 36.71 -34.17 21.82
N SER A 291 36.51 -32.89 21.45
CA SER A 291 37.18 -31.70 22.05
C SER A 291 38.72 -31.53 21.89
N PRO A 292 39.36 -30.47 22.44
CA PRO A 292 39.22 -29.02 22.16
C PRO A 292 40.51 -28.38 21.62
N ALA A 293 40.43 -27.16 21.04
CA ALA A 293 41.62 -26.31 20.79
C ALA A 293 41.32 -24.79 20.71
N GLU A 294 41.00 -24.20 21.85
CA GLU A 294 41.55 -22.89 22.28
C GLU A 294 42.42 -23.16 23.53
N PRO A 295 43.38 -22.30 23.96
CA PRO A 295 43.48 -20.86 23.71
C PRO A 295 44.91 -20.37 23.34
N THR A 296 45.14 -19.05 23.29
CA THR A 296 46.01 -18.37 24.27
C THR A 296 45.77 -16.85 24.24
N THR A 297 45.60 -16.28 25.43
CA THR A 297 45.50 -14.84 25.72
C THR A 297 46.86 -14.13 25.57
N GLU A 298 46.95 -13.01 24.85
CA GLU A 298 47.97 -11.98 25.11
C GLU A 298 47.41 -10.55 25.08
N THR A 299 47.18 -10.03 26.27
CA THR A 299 47.18 -8.60 26.64
C THR A 299 47.74 -8.61 28.06
N PRO A 300 48.81 -7.85 28.41
CA PRO A 300 48.85 -6.40 28.15
C PRO A 300 50.21 -5.80 27.75
N ARG A 301 50.16 -4.61 27.17
CA ARG A 301 51.11 -3.55 27.53
C ARG A 301 50.55 -2.15 27.30
N SER A 302 50.40 -1.39 28.37
CA SER A 302 50.21 0.06 28.31
C SER A 302 51.46 0.73 27.78
N THR A 303 51.35 1.53 26.72
CA THR A 303 52.21 2.70 26.50
C THR A 303 51.41 3.79 25.80
N THR A 304 51.02 4.80 26.57
CA THR A 304 50.74 6.14 26.05
C THR A 304 51.98 6.66 25.31
N PRO A 305 51.80 7.46 24.25
CA PRO A 305 52.64 8.65 24.10
C PRO A 305 51.77 9.92 24.11
N THR A 306 51.94 10.69 25.18
CA THR A 306 51.71 12.14 25.21
C THR A 306 52.44 12.81 24.03
N PRO A 307 51.89 13.87 23.41
CA PRO A 307 52.50 14.49 22.22
C PRO A 307 53.88 15.09 22.51
N SER A 308 54.80 14.97 21.54
CA SER A 308 56.09 15.68 21.57
C SER A 308 55.98 17.04 20.86
N PRO A 309 56.63 18.11 21.37
CA PRO A 309 56.38 19.49 20.93
C PRO A 309 57.52 20.08 20.07
N ALA A 310 57.42 21.40 19.84
CA ALA A 310 58.50 22.34 19.46
C ALA A 310 58.95 22.32 17.97
N GLU A 311 59.41 23.42 17.37
CA GLU A 311 59.34 24.88 17.67
C GLU A 311 59.60 25.62 16.33
N ALA A 312 58.83 26.67 15.98
CA ALA A 312 59.09 28.11 16.17
C ALA A 312 59.96 28.81 15.07
N GLY A 313 59.66 30.10 14.84
CA GLY A 313 60.27 30.97 13.83
C GLY A 313 59.26 31.92 13.16
N THR A 314 58.63 32.86 13.89
CA THR A 314 59.05 34.30 14.04
C THR A 314 59.28 35.03 12.71
N GLY A 315 58.73 36.21 12.42
CA GLY A 315 57.79 37.11 13.11
C GLY A 315 56.86 37.78 12.07
N ASP A 316 56.29 38.98 12.22
CA ASP A 316 56.43 40.05 13.22
C ASP A 316 55.12 40.89 13.28
N GLU A 317 55.02 41.78 14.27
CA GLU A 317 53.81 42.47 14.73
C GLU A 317 53.30 43.64 13.87
N ARG A 318 51.97 43.81 13.85
CA ARG A 318 51.22 44.96 14.45
C ARG A 318 49.76 44.95 13.99
N ASP A 319 48.74 45.41 14.70
CA ASP A 319 48.43 45.87 16.08
C ASP A 319 47.02 46.54 15.94
N SER A 320 46.40 46.97 17.05
CA SER A 320 45.20 47.82 17.12
C SER A 320 43.82 47.16 16.94
N ALA A 321 43.32 46.59 18.04
CA ALA A 321 41.97 46.88 18.54
C ALA A 321 42.00 48.28 19.26
N PRO A 322 40.98 48.79 19.99
CA PRO A 322 39.68 48.20 20.37
C PRO A 322 38.48 49.20 20.39
N VAL A 323 37.40 48.79 21.09
CA VAL A 323 36.47 49.59 21.95
C VAL A 323 34.98 49.53 21.58
N ARG A 324 34.21 49.04 22.56
CA ARG A 324 32.75 49.11 22.73
C ARG A 324 32.41 50.27 23.68
N PRO A 325 31.24 50.92 23.54
CA PRO A 325 30.56 51.43 24.73
C PRO A 325 29.03 51.13 24.80
N THR A 326 28.54 51.22 26.03
CA THR A 326 27.15 51.19 26.56
C THR A 326 27.21 51.91 27.92
N PRO A 327 26.12 52.38 28.59
CA PRO A 327 24.67 52.39 28.29
C PRO A 327 24.04 53.81 28.56
N GLU A 328 22.88 53.86 29.27
CA GLU A 328 22.03 55.00 29.72
C GLU A 328 20.85 55.44 28.80
N THR A 329 19.65 55.90 29.25
CA THR A 329 18.83 55.65 30.48
C THR A 329 17.44 56.36 30.41
N GLY A 330 16.37 55.78 31.00
CA GLY A 330 15.22 56.55 31.58
C GLY A 330 13.78 56.33 31.05
N SER A 331 12.86 55.93 31.95
CA SER A 331 11.41 56.29 32.14
C SER A 331 10.40 56.35 30.95
N GLU A 332 9.06 56.15 31.07
CA GLU A 332 8.14 55.72 32.16
C GLU A 332 6.73 55.35 31.59
N GLN A 333 5.96 54.54 32.35
CA GLN A 333 4.48 54.49 32.47
C GLN A 333 3.51 54.12 31.29
N THR A 334 2.55 53.25 31.61
CA THR A 334 1.29 52.85 30.92
C THR A 334 0.09 53.73 31.34
N PRO A 335 -1.17 53.50 30.89
CA PRO A 335 -1.76 53.08 29.59
C PRO A 335 -2.84 54.11 29.11
N VAL A 336 -3.68 53.81 28.08
CA VAL A 336 -5.16 54.08 28.03
C VAL A 336 -5.83 53.80 26.65
N SER A 337 -6.96 53.09 26.74
CA SER A 337 -8.23 52.99 25.96
C SER A 337 -8.41 53.14 24.43
N GLU A 338 -9.29 52.23 23.99
CA GLU A 338 -10.23 52.17 22.85
C GLU A 338 -11.08 53.43 22.56
N PRO A 339 -11.64 53.54 21.33
CA PRO A 339 -12.99 54.09 21.16
C PRO A 339 -13.94 53.23 20.31
N GLN A 340 -15.12 52.97 20.87
CA GLN A 340 -16.35 52.48 20.23
C GLN A 340 -16.99 53.56 19.31
N PRO A 341 -17.85 53.17 18.35
CA PRO A 341 -18.99 54.02 17.96
C PRO A 341 -20.35 53.33 18.13
N ALA A 342 -21.30 54.04 18.76
CA ALA A 342 -22.74 53.95 18.48
C ALA A 342 -23.09 55.06 17.45
N ASP A 343 -24.25 55.19 16.82
CA ASP A 343 -25.63 54.73 17.05
C ASP A 343 -26.36 54.59 15.69
N SER A 344 -27.48 53.87 15.61
CA SER A 344 -28.77 54.42 15.10
C SER A 344 -29.92 53.40 15.01
N ALA A 345 -31.10 53.85 15.48
CA ALA A 345 -32.47 53.48 15.11
C ALA A 345 -33.02 52.07 15.46
N ALA A 346 -33.90 52.05 16.47
CA ALA A 346 -35.10 51.20 16.51
C ALA A 346 -36.22 51.88 15.66
N ASP A 347 -37.26 51.18 15.16
CA ASP A 347 -38.44 50.78 15.95
C ASP A 347 -39.37 49.77 15.21
N GLU A 348 -40.35 49.25 15.96
CA GLU A 348 -41.60 48.57 15.57
C GLU A 348 -41.60 47.19 14.85
N ALA A 349 -41.73 46.15 15.69
CA ALA A 349 -42.81 45.15 15.69
C ALA A 349 -43.19 44.38 14.40
N GLN A 350 -43.00 43.05 14.44
CA GLN A 350 -44.07 42.13 14.05
C GLN A 350 -44.06 40.81 14.86
N ASP A 351 -45.25 40.39 15.24
CA ASP A 351 -45.59 39.18 15.97
C ASP A 351 -45.60 37.98 15.01
N ASN A 352 -44.89 36.89 15.30
CA ASN A 352 -45.42 35.55 15.03
C ASN A 352 -44.74 34.39 15.81
N ASP A 353 -45.60 33.49 16.27
CA ASP A 353 -45.42 32.07 16.62
C ASP A 353 -44.25 31.59 17.51
N ARG A 354 -44.67 30.99 18.63
CA ARG A 354 -43.88 30.27 19.61
C ARG A 354 -43.99 28.77 19.37
N GLN A 355 -42.92 28.11 18.92
CA GLN A 355 -42.81 26.64 18.90
C GLN A 355 -41.60 26.20 19.76
N PRO A 356 -41.72 25.16 20.61
CA PRO A 356 -40.73 24.89 21.66
C PRO A 356 -39.48 24.17 21.16
N GLU A 357 -38.41 24.36 21.92
CA GLU A 357 -37.08 23.76 21.73
C GLU A 357 -37.13 22.23 21.62
N ALA A 358 -36.44 21.69 20.62
CA ALA A 358 -35.89 20.33 20.66
C ALA A 358 -34.38 20.46 20.95
N PRO A 359 -33.81 19.63 21.85
CA PRO A 359 -32.43 19.82 22.28
C PRO A 359 -31.45 19.47 21.15
N GLU A 360 -30.51 20.38 20.88
CA GLU A 360 -29.37 20.12 20.00
C GLU A 360 -28.54 18.96 20.55
N THR A 361 -28.67 17.78 19.95
CA THR A 361 -27.71 16.69 20.16
C THR A 361 -26.37 17.12 19.58
N LYS A 362 -25.48 17.61 20.45
CA LYS A 362 -24.06 17.73 20.16
C LYS A 362 -23.57 16.38 19.63
N LEU A 363 -23.19 16.36 18.34
CA LEU A 363 -22.36 15.28 17.80
C LEU A 363 -21.04 15.31 18.56
N GLU A 364 -20.84 14.36 19.47
CA GLU A 364 -19.53 14.14 20.09
C GLU A 364 -18.56 13.75 18.97
N GLU A 365 -17.53 14.58 18.75
CA GLU A 365 -16.40 14.18 17.92
C GLU A 365 -15.78 12.88 18.50
N PRO A 366 -15.46 11.87 17.67
CA PRO A 366 -14.82 10.66 18.16
C PRO A 366 -13.47 11.02 18.78
N LYS A 367 -13.32 10.69 20.07
CA LYS A 367 -12.15 11.04 20.89
C LYS A 367 -10.88 10.39 20.33
N LYS A 368 -10.14 11.13 19.50
CA LYS A 368 -8.79 10.76 19.04
C LYS A 368 -7.91 10.45 20.25
N LYS A 369 -7.68 9.16 20.53
CA LYS A 369 -6.75 8.70 21.57
C LYS A 369 -5.33 9.09 21.15
N LYS A 370 -4.81 10.18 21.74
CA LYS A 370 -3.38 10.52 21.70
C LYS A 370 -2.59 9.40 22.37
N GLY A 371 -2.01 8.49 21.58
CA GLY A 371 -1.45 7.28 22.17
C GLY A 371 -0.60 6.37 21.30
N LEU A 372 0.29 6.89 20.44
CA LEU A 372 1.60 6.25 20.16
C LEU A 372 2.56 7.19 19.40
N PHE A 373 2.07 7.80 18.31
CA PHE A 373 2.90 8.56 17.35
C PHE A 373 3.56 9.83 17.89
N SER A 374 2.94 10.55 18.83
CA SER A 374 3.48 11.84 19.30
C SER A 374 4.80 11.75 20.06
N LYS A 375 5.29 10.53 20.35
CA LYS A 375 6.63 10.27 20.90
C LYS A 375 7.65 9.85 19.85
N LEU A 376 7.19 9.39 18.68
CA LEU A 376 8.02 8.87 17.59
C LEU A 376 8.25 9.91 16.48
N PHE A 377 7.34 10.88 16.31
CA PHE A 377 7.40 11.85 15.19
C PHE A 377 7.32 13.31 15.65
N GLY A 378 7.58 13.58 16.93
CA GLY A 378 7.57 14.94 17.48
C GLY A 378 8.93 15.64 17.38
N ARG A 379 9.05 16.61 16.46
CA ARG A 379 10.04 17.71 16.53
C ARG A 379 9.29 19.04 16.52
#